data_AF-A0A9E6C196-F1
#
_entry.id   AF-A0A9E6C196-F1
#
_cell.length_a   1.000
_cell.length_b   1.000
_cell.length_c   1.000
_cell.angle_alpha   90.00
_cell.angle_beta   90.00
_cell.angle_gamma   90.00
#
_symmetry.space_group_name_H-M   'P 1'
#
loop_
_entity.id
_entity.type
_entity.pdbx_description
1 polymer ?
#
loop_
_entity_poly.entity_id
_entity_poly.type
_entity_poly.pdbx_seq_one_letter_code
_entity_poly.pdbx_strand_id
1 'polypeptide(L)'
;MRIGTTRFQKTAFAFGGLAALGALLLVTGGLSGAHLENRDTFCASCHSQPESVYVTRSLAANPIDLASFHTTKQVRCIDCHSGPGVMGRASALALGVRDATRYFTGRFTQPAPLTRAIADAQCTKCHGDVANGQDFQNHFHVFLAQWQARSPNAASCVRCHESHITDGEARIGFLNEARTTQVCQACHSFAGADD
;
A
#
# COMPACT_ATOMS: atom_id res chain seq x y z
N MET A 1 54.86 26.08 12.86
CA MET A 1 53.99 26.96 12.06
C MET A 1 52.55 26.51 12.23
N ARG A 2 51.73 27.19 13.05
CA ARG A 2 50.30 26.87 13.23
C ARG A 2 49.51 27.63 12.17
N ILE A 3 48.99 26.92 11.18
CA ILE A 3 48.05 27.49 10.20
C ILE A 3 46.73 27.70 10.94
N GLY A 4 46.45 28.93 11.37
CA GLY A 4 45.20 29.28 12.03
C GLY A 4 44.05 29.25 11.04
N THR A 5 42.99 28.52 11.37
CA THR A 5 41.81 28.48 10.50
C THR A 5 41.11 29.83 10.46
N THR A 6 40.83 30.32 9.26
CA THR A 6 40.14 31.60 9.05
C THR A 6 38.71 31.54 9.59
N ARG A 7 38.13 32.69 9.93
CA ARG A 7 36.74 32.78 10.41
C ARG A 7 35.76 32.12 9.42
N PHE A 8 36.06 32.20 8.12
CA PHE A 8 35.34 31.55 7.02
C PHE A 8 35.45 30.02 7.04
N GLN A 9 36.63 29.46 7.36
CA GLN A 9 36.80 28.02 7.50
C GLN A 9 36.00 27.47 8.69
N LYS A 10 35.98 28.17 9.83
CA LYS A 10 35.19 27.76 11.00
C LYS A 10 33.68 27.74 10.73
N THR A 11 33.16 28.74 10.01
CA THR A 11 31.75 28.76 9.60
C THR A 11 31.44 27.66 8.58
N ALA A 12 32.31 27.44 7.58
CA ALA A 12 32.14 26.37 6.60
C ALA A 12 32.13 24.97 7.26
N PHE A 13 33.01 24.73 8.23
CA PHE A 13 32.99 23.48 9.00
C PHE A 13 31.74 23.32 9.87
N ALA A 14 31.23 24.39 10.46
CA ALA A 14 30.00 24.35 11.26
C ALA A 14 28.77 24.05 10.37
N PHE A 15 28.62 24.74 9.23
CA PHE A 15 27.53 24.48 8.28
C PHE A 15 27.64 23.09 7.64
N GLY A 16 28.85 22.68 7.24
CA GLY A 16 29.09 21.33 6.72
C GLY A 16 28.77 20.25 7.75
N GLY A 17 29.14 20.47 9.03
CA GLY A 17 28.82 19.56 10.13
C GLY A 17 27.32 19.44 10.39
N LEU A 18 26.60 20.57 10.41
CA LEU A 18 25.14 20.57 10.57
C LEU A 18 24.41 19.90 9.39
N ALA A 19 24.85 20.16 8.17
CA ALA A 19 24.29 19.52 6.97
C ALA A 19 24.53 17.99 7.00
N ALA A 20 25.74 17.56 7.35
CA ALA A 20 26.07 16.14 7.47
C ALA A 20 25.24 15.46 8.58
N LEU A 21 25.09 16.11 9.74
CA LEU A 21 24.26 15.59 10.83
C LEU A 21 22.78 15.51 10.42
N GLY A 22 22.26 16.53 9.76
CA GLY A 22 20.90 16.52 9.23
C GLY A 22 20.66 15.39 8.23
N ALA A 23 21.58 15.20 7.29
CA ALA A 23 21.52 14.08 6.34
C ALA A 23 21.59 12.72 7.06
N LEU A 24 22.47 12.57 8.05
CA LEU A 24 22.58 11.34 8.84
C LEU A 24 21.28 11.03 9.59
N LEU A 25 20.65 12.03 10.21
CA LEU A 25 19.37 11.87 10.91
C LEU A 25 18.23 11.48 9.95
N LEU A 26 18.18 12.09 8.76
CA LEU A 26 17.19 11.74 7.75
C LEU A 26 17.36 10.31 7.25
N VAL A 27 18.60 9.88 6.98
CA VAL A 27 18.90 8.52 6.54
C VAL A 27 18.59 7.50 7.63
N THR A 28 19.07 7.73 8.85
CA THR A 28 18.83 6.80 9.96
C THR A 28 17.36 6.73 10.36
N GLY A 29 16.66 7.87 10.40
CA GLY A 29 15.22 7.93 10.63
C GLY A 29 14.41 7.23 9.54
N GLY A 30 14.73 7.47 8.27
CA GLY A 30 14.06 6.83 7.13
C GLY A 30 14.25 5.31 7.12
N LEU A 31 15.47 4.83 7.35
CA LEU A 31 15.76 3.39 7.45
C LEU A 31 15.04 2.74 8.65
N SER A 32 15.01 3.42 9.79
CA SER A 32 14.29 2.94 10.98
C SER A 32 12.79 2.85 10.73
N GLY A 33 12.20 3.87 10.10
CA GLY A 33 10.80 3.86 9.68
C GLY A 33 10.49 2.72 8.71
N ALA A 34 11.34 2.52 7.70
CA ALA A 34 11.18 1.42 6.75
C ALA A 34 11.27 0.05 7.43
N HIS A 35 12.15 -0.10 8.41
CA HIS A 35 12.28 -1.32 9.20
C HIS A 35 11.09 -1.57 10.13
N LEU A 36 10.51 -0.50 10.72
CA LEU A 36 9.29 -0.58 11.51
C LEU A 36 8.09 -1.03 10.67
N GLU A 37 7.86 -0.40 9.51
CA GLU A 37 6.74 -0.72 8.61
C GLU A 37 6.83 -2.12 7.98
N ASN A 38 8.00 -2.75 8.01
CA ASN A 38 8.18 -4.15 7.59
C ASN A 38 7.67 -5.16 8.63
N ARG A 39 7.13 -4.71 9.77
CA ARG A 39 6.54 -5.55 10.81
C ARG A 39 5.05 -5.28 10.87
N ASP A 40 4.22 -6.25 10.50
CA ASP A 40 2.76 -6.08 10.45
C ASP A 40 2.18 -5.66 11.82
N THR A 41 2.76 -6.17 12.92
CA THR A 41 2.37 -5.79 14.29
C THR A 41 2.67 -4.32 14.62
N PHE A 42 3.62 -3.67 13.94
CA PHE A 42 3.87 -2.24 14.10
C PHE A 42 2.70 -1.41 13.56
N CYS A 43 2.10 -1.82 12.43
CA CYS A 43 0.94 -1.13 11.87
C CYS A 43 -0.22 -1.07 12.89
N ALA A 44 -0.48 -2.17 13.60
CA ALA A 44 -1.52 -2.24 14.63
C ALA A 44 -1.16 -1.55 15.96
N SER A 45 0.08 -1.07 16.14
CA SER A 45 0.51 -0.44 17.40
C SER A 45 -0.05 0.97 17.61
N CYS A 46 -0.32 1.69 16.52
CA CYS A 46 -0.93 3.02 16.52
C CYS A 46 -2.31 3.04 15.86
N HIS A 47 -2.54 2.16 14.87
CA HIS A 47 -3.84 1.96 14.24
C HIS A 47 -4.55 0.78 14.92
N SER A 48 -5.45 1.05 15.87
CA SER A 48 -6.12 -0.01 16.60
C SER A 48 -7.34 -0.57 15.86
N GLN A 49 -8.23 0.28 15.32
CA GLN A 49 -9.42 -0.15 14.60
C GLN A 49 -9.41 0.37 13.15
N PRO A 50 -9.61 -0.48 12.13
CA PRO A 50 -9.78 -1.94 12.20
C PRO A 50 -8.47 -2.75 12.20
N GLU A 51 -7.30 -2.12 12.13
CA GLU A 51 -6.03 -2.79 11.78
C GLU A 51 -5.59 -3.89 12.77
N SER A 52 -5.88 -3.77 14.06
CA SER A 52 -5.57 -4.85 15.02
C SER A 52 -6.32 -6.15 14.70
N VAL A 53 -7.54 -6.06 14.16
CA VAL A 53 -8.31 -7.22 13.70
C VAL A 53 -7.63 -7.84 12.48
N TYR A 54 -7.18 -7.01 11.54
CA TYR A 54 -6.51 -7.49 10.33
C TYR A 54 -5.18 -8.19 10.63
N VAL A 55 -4.37 -7.63 11.53
CA VAL A 55 -3.13 -8.27 12.00
C VAL A 55 -3.44 -9.56 12.74
N THR A 56 -4.49 -9.59 13.57
CA THR A 56 -4.89 -10.83 14.25
C THR A 56 -5.27 -11.93 13.25
N ARG A 57 -6.00 -11.59 12.17
CA ARG A 57 -6.35 -12.53 11.10
C ARG A 57 -5.13 -12.98 10.30
N SER A 58 -4.19 -12.09 10.00
CA SER A 58 -2.99 -12.44 9.23
C SER A 58 -2.04 -13.39 9.97
N LEU A 59 -2.05 -13.33 11.30
CA LEU A 59 -1.27 -14.22 12.17
C LEU A 59 -1.97 -15.55 12.48
N ALA A 60 -3.23 -15.71 12.09
CA ALA A 60 -3.98 -16.93 12.33
C ALA A 60 -3.49 -18.07 11.42
N ALA A 61 -3.65 -19.32 11.88
CA ALA A 61 -3.19 -20.50 11.14
C ALA A 61 -3.91 -20.69 9.79
N ASN A 62 -5.19 -20.31 9.72
CA ASN A 62 -6.02 -20.45 8.52
C ASN A 62 -6.44 -19.06 8.03
N PRO A 63 -6.17 -18.71 6.76
CA PRO A 63 -6.60 -17.44 6.20
C PRO A 63 -8.11 -17.43 5.99
N ILE A 64 -8.76 -16.37 6.47
CA ILE A 64 -10.22 -16.16 6.32
C ILE A 64 -10.56 -14.96 5.43
N ASP A 65 -9.55 -14.24 4.96
CA ASP A 65 -9.65 -13.18 3.98
C ASP A 65 -8.44 -13.22 3.03
N LEU A 66 -8.52 -12.47 1.94
CA LEU A 66 -7.47 -12.45 0.91
C LEU A 66 -6.15 -11.88 1.46
N ALA A 67 -6.19 -10.88 2.35
CA ALA A 67 -4.98 -10.30 2.93
C ALA A 67 -4.21 -11.34 3.79
N SER A 68 -4.92 -12.10 4.61
CA SER A 68 -4.36 -13.17 5.45
C SER A 68 -3.82 -14.30 4.58
N PHE A 69 -4.46 -14.59 3.44
CA PHE A 69 -3.92 -15.53 2.46
C PHE A 69 -2.57 -15.07 1.90
N HIS A 70 -2.41 -13.77 1.61
CA HIS A 70 -1.14 -13.20 1.16
C HIS A 70 -0.03 -13.31 2.21
N THR A 71 -0.35 -13.29 3.51
CA THR A 71 0.63 -13.56 4.57
C THR A 71 1.22 -14.97 4.50
N THR A 72 0.43 -15.97 4.05
CA THR A 72 0.96 -17.33 3.80
C THR A 72 2.02 -17.36 2.68
N LYS A 73 2.06 -16.31 1.85
CA LYS A 73 3.05 -16.09 0.78
C LYS A 73 4.16 -15.12 1.17
N GLN A 74 4.31 -14.84 2.47
CA GLN A 74 5.32 -13.90 3.00
C GLN A 74 5.12 -12.44 2.53
N VAL A 75 3.89 -12.08 2.14
CA VAL A 75 3.52 -10.69 1.82
C VAL A 75 3.10 -9.99 3.09
N ARG A 76 3.70 -8.83 3.37
CA ARG A 76 3.44 -7.99 4.55
C ARG A 76 2.43 -6.89 4.24
N CYS A 77 1.89 -6.25 5.26
CA CYS A 77 0.96 -5.12 5.08
C CYS A 77 1.55 -4.05 4.14
N ILE A 78 2.81 -3.69 4.36
CA ILE A 78 3.47 -2.65 3.58
C ILE A 78 3.69 -3.04 2.11
N ASP A 79 3.71 -4.33 1.79
CA ASP A 79 3.89 -4.80 0.42
C ASP A 79 2.63 -4.54 -0.42
N CYS A 80 1.46 -4.33 0.19
CA CYS A 80 0.26 -3.84 -0.51
C CYS A 80 0.03 -2.33 -0.29
N HIS A 81 0.35 -1.82 0.91
CA HIS A 81 0.09 -0.43 1.29
C HIS A 81 1.19 0.57 0.86
N SER A 82 2.27 0.10 0.23
CA SER A 82 3.27 0.97 -0.41
C SER A 82 3.23 0.86 -1.93
N GLY A 83 3.42 2.00 -2.60
CA GLY A 83 3.54 2.04 -4.06
C GLY A 83 4.80 1.33 -4.57
N PRO A 84 4.91 1.10 -5.88
CA PRO A 84 6.07 0.47 -6.48
C PRO A 84 7.34 1.33 -6.36
N GLY A 85 8.48 0.65 -6.24
CA GLY A 85 9.80 1.27 -6.24
C GLY A 85 10.08 2.18 -5.04
N VAL A 86 11.19 2.92 -5.14
CA VAL A 86 11.69 3.79 -4.07
C VAL A 86 10.72 4.95 -3.79
N MET A 87 10.12 5.54 -4.82
CA MET A 87 9.19 6.65 -4.67
C MET A 87 7.88 6.23 -3.99
N GLY A 88 7.37 5.04 -4.31
CA GLY A 88 6.21 4.47 -3.63
C GLY A 88 6.50 4.18 -2.16
N ARG A 89 7.69 3.67 -1.85
CA ARG A 89 8.15 3.47 -0.47
C ARG A 89 8.29 4.77 0.30
N ALA A 90 8.90 5.80 -0.30
CA ALA A 90 9.05 7.12 0.32
C ALA A 90 7.70 7.78 0.61
N SER A 91 6.73 7.63 -0.30
CA SER A 91 5.37 8.13 -0.11
C SER A 91 4.65 7.44 1.04
N ALA A 92 4.82 6.12 1.19
CA ALA A 92 4.28 5.37 2.32
C ALA A 92 4.90 5.80 3.66
N LEU A 93 6.22 6.02 3.71
CA LEU A 93 6.90 6.53 4.91
C LEU A 93 6.40 7.92 5.30
N ALA A 94 6.22 8.83 4.33
CA ALA A 94 5.68 10.16 4.59
C ALA A 94 4.24 10.10 5.13
N LEU A 95 3.44 9.14 4.63
CA LEU A 95 2.11 8.86 5.14
C LEU A 95 2.15 8.34 6.58
N GLY A 96 3.03 7.38 6.88
CA GLY A 96 3.25 6.84 8.21
C GLY A 96 3.69 7.90 9.22
N VAL A 97 4.60 8.82 8.84
CA VAL A 97 5.03 9.95 9.69
C VAL A 97 3.84 10.87 10.01
N ARG A 98 3.01 11.19 9.01
CA ARG A 98 1.82 12.02 9.21
C ARG A 98 0.85 11.36 10.19
N ASP A 99 0.59 10.07 10.02
CA ASP A 99 -0.38 9.35 10.83
C ASP A 99 0.15 9.09 12.26
N ALA A 100 1.45 8.83 12.41
CA ALA A 100 2.12 8.80 13.73
C ALA A 100 2.05 10.16 14.43
N THR A 101 2.27 11.27 13.72
CA THR A 101 2.14 12.62 14.29
C THR A 101 0.71 12.88 14.77
N ARG A 102 -0.31 12.48 14.00
CA ARG A 102 -1.71 12.57 14.41
C ARG A 102 -2.01 11.73 15.65
N TYR A 103 -1.48 10.51 15.72
CA TYR A 103 -1.61 9.63 16.88
C TYR A 103 -1.02 10.27 18.14
N PHE A 104 0.24 10.67 18.11
CA PHE A 104 0.94 11.25 19.28
C PHE A 104 0.40 12.61 19.72
N THR A 105 -0.24 13.36 18.82
CA THR A 105 -0.88 14.64 19.15
C THR A 105 -2.36 14.50 19.56
N GLY A 106 -2.89 13.27 19.61
CA GLY A 106 -4.31 13.01 19.93
C GLY A 106 -5.28 13.45 18.83
N ARG A 107 -4.81 13.71 17.61
CA ARG A 107 -5.59 14.18 16.45
C ARG A 107 -5.89 13.06 15.47
N PHE A 108 -6.29 11.89 15.98
CA PHE A 108 -6.60 10.71 15.19
C PHE A 108 -8.08 10.33 15.30
N THR A 109 -8.57 9.56 14.34
CA THR A 109 -9.94 9.03 14.31
C THR A 109 -9.88 7.51 14.29
N GLN A 110 -10.80 6.89 15.02
CA GLN A 110 -11.02 5.44 15.02
C GLN A 110 -12.49 5.19 14.67
N PRO A 111 -12.82 4.26 13.75
CA PRO A 111 -11.90 3.50 12.91
C PRO A 111 -11.05 4.38 11.97
N ALA A 112 -9.80 4.00 11.73
CA ALA A 112 -8.89 4.73 10.87
C ALA A 112 -9.40 4.71 9.41
N PRO A 113 -9.64 5.86 8.79
CA PRO A 113 -10.10 5.89 7.40
C PRO A 113 -8.95 5.57 6.46
N LEU A 114 -9.22 4.75 5.43
CA LEU A 114 -8.27 4.56 4.33
C LEU A 114 -8.19 5.85 3.50
N THR A 115 -7.14 6.65 3.72
CA THR A 115 -6.95 7.94 3.01
C THR A 115 -6.34 7.80 1.62
N ARG A 116 -5.82 6.62 1.29
CA ARG A 116 -5.21 6.29 0.00
C ARG A 116 -5.64 4.88 -0.38
N ALA A 117 -6.48 4.77 -1.41
CA ALA A 117 -6.85 3.48 -1.95
C ALA A 117 -5.64 2.75 -2.54
N ILE A 118 -5.62 1.42 -2.42
CA ILE A 118 -4.64 0.57 -3.09
C ILE A 118 -5.00 0.57 -4.59
N ALA A 119 -4.10 1.07 -5.42
CA ALA A 119 -4.26 1.03 -6.88
C ALA A 119 -3.71 -0.28 -7.49
N ASP A 120 -3.93 -0.48 -8.77
CA ASP A 120 -3.53 -1.71 -9.47
C ASP A 120 -2.00 -1.90 -9.52
N ALA A 121 -1.25 -0.80 -9.56
CA ALA A 121 0.21 -0.80 -9.56
C ALA A 121 0.83 -1.44 -8.31
N GLN A 122 0.07 -1.59 -7.22
CA GLN A 122 0.50 -2.30 -6.02
C GLN A 122 0.36 -3.82 -6.21
N CYS A 123 -0.69 -4.26 -6.90
CA CYS A 123 -0.98 -5.67 -7.19
C CYS A 123 -0.01 -6.21 -8.26
N THR A 124 0.23 -5.43 -9.32
CA THR A 124 1.09 -5.85 -10.45
C THR A 124 2.58 -5.87 -10.13
N LYS A 125 2.99 -5.49 -8.91
CA LYS A 125 4.34 -5.79 -8.39
C LYS A 125 4.63 -7.29 -8.36
N CYS A 126 3.59 -8.09 -8.13
CA CYS A 126 3.67 -9.55 -8.07
C CYS A 126 2.78 -10.25 -9.12
N HIS A 127 1.71 -9.58 -9.57
CA HIS A 127 0.74 -10.12 -10.54
C HIS A 127 0.86 -9.45 -11.92
N GLY A 128 2.08 -9.18 -12.39
CA GLY A 128 2.33 -8.44 -13.64
C GLY A 128 1.87 -9.16 -14.91
N ASP A 129 1.61 -10.46 -14.82
CA ASP A 129 1.20 -11.35 -15.91
C ASP A 129 -0.31 -11.62 -15.97
N VAL A 130 -1.10 -11.01 -15.09
CA VAL A 130 -2.55 -11.28 -14.96
C VAL A 130 -3.33 -11.05 -16.27
N ALA A 131 -2.85 -10.16 -17.14
CA ALA A 131 -3.48 -9.86 -18.43
C ALA A 131 -2.99 -10.76 -19.59
N ASN A 132 -2.05 -11.67 -19.35
CA ASN A 132 -1.44 -12.48 -20.42
C ASN A 132 -2.36 -13.62 -20.90
N GLY A 133 -3.21 -14.17 -20.03
CA GLY A 133 -4.17 -15.20 -20.39
C GLY A 133 -5.34 -14.62 -21.18
N GLN A 134 -5.50 -14.99 -22.44
CA GLN A 134 -6.61 -14.55 -23.28
C GLN A 134 -7.63 -15.67 -23.47
N ASP A 135 -8.43 -15.92 -22.44
CA ASP A 135 -9.54 -16.85 -22.49
C ASP A 135 -10.83 -16.23 -21.94
N PHE A 136 -11.93 -16.95 -22.08
CA PHE A 136 -13.24 -16.48 -21.64
C PHE A 136 -13.31 -16.25 -20.12
N GLN A 137 -12.48 -16.90 -19.30
CA GLN A 137 -12.48 -16.72 -17.85
C GLN A 137 -11.60 -15.54 -17.41
N ASN A 138 -10.65 -15.10 -18.26
CA ASN A 138 -9.70 -14.02 -17.95
C ASN A 138 -9.90 -12.74 -18.79
N HIS A 139 -10.88 -12.70 -19.69
CA HIS A 139 -11.10 -11.56 -20.59
C HIS A 139 -11.24 -10.22 -19.85
N PHE A 140 -11.80 -10.21 -18.64
CA PHE A 140 -11.90 -9.01 -17.82
C PHE A 140 -10.52 -8.35 -17.61
N HIS A 141 -9.50 -9.12 -17.21
CA HIS A 141 -8.15 -8.57 -16.97
C HIS A 141 -7.49 -8.06 -18.25
N VAL A 142 -7.80 -8.66 -19.40
CA VAL A 142 -7.31 -8.22 -20.72
C VAL A 142 -7.91 -6.86 -21.10
N PHE A 143 -9.21 -6.68 -20.88
CA PHE A 143 -9.93 -5.46 -21.28
C PHE A 143 -9.95 -4.36 -20.20
N LEU A 144 -9.51 -4.66 -18.98
CA LEU A 144 -9.53 -3.71 -17.86
C LEU A 144 -8.82 -2.40 -18.20
N ALA A 145 -7.63 -2.46 -18.78
CA ALA A 145 -6.86 -1.27 -19.15
C ALA A 145 -7.60 -0.39 -20.18
N GLN A 146 -8.35 -1.02 -21.10
CA GLN A 146 -9.16 -0.28 -22.09
C GLN A 146 -10.35 0.42 -21.42
N TRP A 147 -11.01 -0.27 -20.49
CA TRP A 147 -12.11 0.33 -19.71
C TRP A 147 -11.60 1.50 -18.85
N GLN A 148 -10.48 1.33 -18.15
CA GLN A 148 -9.85 2.38 -17.33
C GLN A 148 -9.39 3.59 -18.14
N ALA A 149 -8.96 3.40 -19.38
CA ALA A 149 -8.57 4.49 -20.26
C ALA A 149 -9.76 5.36 -20.73
N ARG A 150 -10.98 4.82 -20.69
CA ARG A 150 -12.19 5.48 -21.25
C ARG A 150 -13.21 5.88 -20.20
N SER A 151 -13.19 5.27 -19.03
CA SER A 151 -14.18 5.52 -17.98
C SER A 151 -13.54 5.78 -16.62
N PRO A 152 -13.84 6.93 -15.97
CA PRO A 152 -13.41 7.16 -14.60
C PRO A 152 -14.11 6.23 -13.59
N ASN A 153 -15.17 5.54 -14.01
CA ASN A 153 -15.92 4.58 -13.19
C ASN A 153 -15.46 3.13 -13.42
N ALA A 154 -14.38 2.92 -14.17
CA ALA A 154 -13.81 1.60 -14.36
C ALA A 154 -13.37 0.98 -13.03
N ALA A 155 -13.48 -0.34 -12.95
CA ALA A 155 -13.01 -1.08 -11.79
C ALA A 155 -11.49 -0.99 -11.64
N SER A 156 -11.02 -1.34 -10.44
CA SER A 156 -9.63 -1.60 -10.09
C SER A 156 -9.52 -3.01 -9.52
N CYS A 157 -8.30 -3.52 -9.32
CA CYS A 157 -8.08 -4.86 -8.77
C CYS A 157 -8.88 -5.09 -7.46
N VAL A 158 -8.83 -4.11 -6.55
CA VAL A 158 -9.50 -4.19 -5.24
C VAL A 158 -11.01 -4.05 -5.30
N ARG A 159 -11.60 -3.74 -6.47
CA ARG A 159 -13.06 -3.67 -6.64
C ARG A 159 -13.70 -5.06 -6.68
N CYS A 160 -12.96 -6.06 -7.15
CA CYS A 160 -13.33 -7.47 -7.07
C CYS A 160 -12.56 -8.18 -5.94
N HIS A 161 -11.24 -7.97 -5.87
CA HIS A 161 -10.34 -8.59 -4.89
C HIS A 161 -10.25 -7.79 -3.58
N GLU A 162 -11.40 -7.64 -2.91
CA GLU A 162 -11.46 -6.96 -1.62
C GLU A 162 -10.65 -7.72 -0.56
N SER A 163 -9.64 -7.07 0.01
CA SER A 163 -8.60 -7.81 0.73
C SER A 163 -8.93 -8.13 2.20
N HIS A 164 -9.72 -7.28 2.86
CA HIS A 164 -10.01 -7.37 4.29
C HIS A 164 -11.46 -7.76 4.61
N ILE A 165 -12.18 -8.35 3.66
CA ILE A 165 -13.55 -8.82 3.84
C ILE A 165 -13.58 -10.28 4.28
N THR A 166 -14.56 -10.65 5.10
CA THR A 166 -14.74 -12.04 5.58
C THR A 166 -15.92 -12.74 4.93
N ASP A 167 -16.65 -12.06 4.04
CA ASP A 167 -17.72 -12.62 3.22
C ASP A 167 -17.25 -12.98 1.80
N GLY A 168 -15.94 -13.18 1.63
CA GLY A 168 -15.33 -13.73 0.43
C GLY A 168 -15.17 -15.25 0.53
N GLU A 169 -15.24 -15.95 -0.59
CA GLU A 169 -15.21 -17.41 -0.65
C GLU A 169 -13.85 -17.93 -1.13
N ALA A 170 -13.15 -18.72 -0.30
CA ALA A 170 -11.83 -19.24 -0.63
C ALA A 170 -11.78 -20.04 -1.95
N ARG A 171 -12.86 -20.77 -2.30
CA ARG A 171 -12.98 -21.56 -3.54
C ARG A 171 -12.88 -20.73 -4.82
N ILE A 172 -13.17 -19.43 -4.75
CA ILE A 172 -13.10 -18.48 -5.86
C ILE A 172 -12.08 -17.37 -5.56
N GLY A 173 -11.03 -17.69 -4.78
CA GLY A 173 -9.96 -16.75 -4.48
C GLY A 173 -10.37 -15.60 -3.57
N PHE A 174 -11.25 -15.87 -2.60
CA PHE A 174 -11.80 -14.89 -1.64
C PHE A 174 -12.64 -13.78 -2.29
N LEU A 175 -13.13 -14.00 -3.51
CA LEU A 175 -14.11 -13.11 -4.13
C LEU A 175 -15.47 -13.22 -3.42
N ASN A 176 -16.23 -12.14 -3.46
CA ASN A 176 -17.66 -12.15 -3.17
C ASN A 176 -18.42 -12.20 -4.50
N GLU A 177 -19.20 -13.25 -4.73
CA GLU A 177 -19.86 -13.50 -6.01
C GLU A 177 -20.79 -12.34 -6.42
N ALA A 178 -21.67 -11.92 -5.50
CA ALA A 178 -22.63 -10.85 -5.78
C ALA A 178 -21.96 -9.51 -6.16
N ARG A 179 -20.89 -9.12 -5.45
CA ARG A 179 -20.13 -7.90 -5.77
C ARG A 179 -19.36 -8.03 -7.08
N THR A 180 -18.76 -9.20 -7.31
CA THR A 180 -18.01 -9.49 -8.55
C THR A 180 -18.95 -9.42 -9.76
N THR A 181 -20.14 -10.02 -9.69
CA THR A 181 -21.14 -9.96 -10.77
C THR A 181 -21.57 -8.52 -11.08
N GLN A 182 -21.71 -7.64 -10.09
CA GLN A 182 -22.02 -6.23 -10.34
C GLN A 182 -20.92 -5.53 -11.14
N VAL A 183 -19.65 -5.87 -10.90
CA VAL A 183 -18.53 -5.34 -11.69
C VAL A 183 -18.56 -5.86 -13.13
N CYS A 184 -18.87 -7.15 -13.33
CA CYS A 184 -19.06 -7.72 -14.66
C CYS A 184 -20.17 -6.98 -15.42
N GLN A 185 -21.32 -6.74 -14.77
CA GLN A 185 -22.43 -6.01 -15.36
C GLN A 185 -22.07 -4.57 -15.73
N ALA A 186 -21.34 -3.87 -14.86
CA ALA A 186 -20.87 -2.50 -15.14
C ALA A 186 -19.92 -2.47 -16.35
N CYS A 187 -18.99 -3.42 -16.44
CA CYS A 187 -18.07 -3.55 -17.57
C CYS A 187 -18.83 -3.86 -18.87
N HIS A 188 -19.75 -4.82 -18.86
CA HIS A 188 -20.53 -5.19 -20.06
C HIS A 188 -21.50 -4.08 -20.48
N SER A 189 -22.08 -3.35 -19.53
CA SER A 189 -22.91 -2.17 -19.81
C SER A 189 -22.09 -1.07 -20.49
N PHE A 190 -20.86 -0.83 -20.02
CA PHE A 190 -19.93 0.07 -20.68
C PHE A 190 -19.57 -0.42 -22.10
N ALA A 191 -19.18 -1.68 -22.24
CA ALA A 191 -18.74 -2.24 -23.53
C ALA A 191 -19.86 -2.25 -24.58
N GLY A 192 -21.10 -2.55 -24.18
CA GLY A 192 -22.26 -2.56 -25.08
C GLY A 192 -22.91 -1.18 -25.31
N ALA A 193 -22.46 -0.12 -24.61
CA ALA A 193 -22.90 1.25 -24.84
C ALA A 193 -22.04 2.01 -25.86
N ASP A 194 -20.89 1.44 -26.25
CA ASP A 194 -19.98 1.95 -27.27
C ASP A 194 -20.33 1.44 -28.71
N ASP A 195 -21.42 0.66 -28.85
CA ASP A 195 -21.99 0.15 -30.12
C ASP A 195 -23.15 1.03 -30.64
#